data_AF-A0A154PIP0-F1
#
_entry.id   AF-A0A154PIP0-F1
#
_cell.length_a   1.000
_cell.length_b   1.000
_cell.length_c   1.000
_cell.angle_alpha   90.00
_cell.angle_beta   90.00
_cell.angle_gamma   90.00
#
_symmetry.space_group_name_H-M   'P 1'
#
loop_
_entity.id
_entity.type
_entity.pdbx_description
1 polymer ?
#
loop_
_entity_poly.entity_id
_entity_poly.type
_entity_poly.pdbx_seq_one_letter_code
_entity_poly.pdbx_strand_id
1 'polypeptide(L)'
;MNLKDENLIDTILKQNEINGREEGVYIKVVKKINKENKEDNPQTRGKRRQGGSLILEVDKRTHERMIRQEKINIGWRKCLVFDYYNVKRCFKCWGYYHIAKYCTRQDTCYKCAGNHKANDCTATKKRCINCMYKNKTYNVKINDEHESVSVECPAYIRALEEEKKRTDWESAT
;
A
#
# COMPACT_ATOMS: atom_id res chain seq x y z
N MET A 1 6.99 5.77 15.76
CA MET A 1 7.39 7.20 15.81
C MET A 1 6.26 7.97 16.46
N ASN A 2 6.47 8.56 17.64
CA ASN A 2 5.41 9.26 18.41
C ASN A 2 5.60 10.79 18.40
N LEU A 3 6.04 11.34 17.27
CA LEU A 3 6.17 12.79 17.05
C LEU A 3 4.85 13.33 16.49
N LYS A 4 4.44 14.53 16.91
CA LYS A 4 3.37 15.30 16.25
C LYS A 4 3.73 15.56 14.78
N ASP A 5 2.73 15.64 13.90
CA ASP A 5 2.94 15.72 12.45
C ASP A 5 3.78 16.93 12.04
N GLU A 6 3.54 18.10 12.63
CA GLU A 6 4.29 19.34 12.36
C GLU A 6 5.78 19.18 12.68
N ASN A 7 6.11 18.66 13.86
CA ASN A 7 7.51 18.43 14.27
C ASN A 7 8.20 17.40 13.38
N LEU A 8 7.47 16.41 12.88
CA LEU A 8 8.00 15.38 11.98
C LEU A 8 8.32 15.96 10.60
N ILE A 9 7.45 16.81 10.05
CA ILE A 9 7.66 17.47 8.77
C ILE A 9 8.88 18.39 8.86
N ASP A 10 8.97 19.24 9.89
CA ASP A 10 10.12 20.12 10.11
C ASP A 10 11.44 19.34 10.21
N THR A 11 11.43 18.21 10.93
CA THR A 11 12.59 17.31 11.02
C THR A 11 13.00 16.77 9.65
N ILE A 12 12.04 16.28 8.86
CA ILE A 12 12.31 15.76 7.51
C ILE A 12 12.91 16.86 6.62
N LEU A 13 12.35 18.07 6.68
CA LEU A 13 12.79 19.19 5.85
C LEU A 13 14.23 19.59 6.19
N LYS A 14 14.55 19.78 7.47
CA LYS A 14 15.87 20.21 7.93
C LYS A 14 16.95 19.16 7.70
N GLN A 15 16.69 17.90 8.05
CA GLN A 15 17.70 16.84 8.02
C GLN A 15 18.05 16.34 6.62
N ASN A 16 17.23 16.66 5.63
CA ASN A 16 17.44 16.26 4.22
C ASN A 16 17.67 17.46 3.31
N GLU A 17 17.84 18.65 3.92
CA GLU A 17 18.07 19.93 3.24
C GLU A 17 16.96 20.26 2.23
N ILE A 18 15.75 19.75 2.46
CA ILE A 18 14.63 19.87 1.51
C ILE A 18 14.15 21.32 1.39
N ASN A 19 14.49 22.18 2.35
CA ASN A 19 14.27 23.63 2.28
C ASN A 19 15.56 24.42 2.49
N GLY A 20 16.11 24.95 1.40
CA GLY A 20 17.12 26.00 1.43
C GLY A 20 16.52 27.41 1.43
N ARG A 21 15.74 27.80 0.40
CA ARG A 21 15.37 29.23 0.18
C ARG A 21 14.13 29.54 -0.68
N GLU A 22 13.31 28.59 -1.11
CA GLU A 22 12.23 28.89 -2.09
C GLU A 22 10.83 28.59 -1.54
N GLU A 23 9.92 29.54 -1.74
CA GLU A 23 8.50 29.44 -1.38
C GLU A 23 7.84 28.25 -2.12
N GLY A 24 7.07 27.44 -1.39
CA GLY A 24 6.12 26.49 -2.01
C GLY A 24 6.29 24.99 -1.77
N VAL A 25 7.10 24.55 -0.80
CA VAL A 25 7.18 23.10 -0.47
C VAL A 25 5.92 22.64 0.27
N TYR A 26 5.23 21.66 -0.30
CA TYR A 26 4.05 21.02 0.30
C TYR A 26 4.40 19.59 0.72
N ILE A 27 4.24 19.31 2.01
CA ILE A 27 4.34 17.97 2.58
C ILE A 27 3.21 17.78 3.58
N LYS A 28 2.52 16.65 3.49
CA LYS A 28 1.48 16.24 4.42
C LYS A 28 1.67 14.79 4.81
N VAL A 29 1.58 14.50 6.10
CA VAL A 29 1.58 13.12 6.60
C VAL A 29 0.20 12.53 6.39
N VAL A 30 0.07 11.57 5.47
CA VAL A 30 -1.19 10.86 5.21
C VAL A 30 -1.38 9.75 6.23
N LYS A 31 -0.32 9.00 6.55
CA LYS A 31 -0.41 7.86 7.46
C LYS A 31 0.91 7.54 8.13
N LYS A 32 0.83 7.17 9.42
CA LYS A 32 1.92 6.54 10.17
C LYS A 32 1.57 5.08 10.41
N ILE A 33 2.44 4.18 9.96
CA ILE A 33 2.29 2.74 10.16
C ILE A 33 3.39 2.31 11.14
N ASN A 34 3.00 1.97 12.36
CA ASN A 34 3.90 1.38 13.34
C ASN A 34 3.77 -0.15 13.28
N LYS A 35 4.88 -0.90 13.22
CA LYS A 35 4.82 -2.33 13.53
C LYS A 35 4.82 -2.48 15.05
N GLU A 36 3.68 -2.85 15.61
CA GLU A 36 3.63 -3.34 17.00
C GLU A 36 4.29 -4.72 17.06
N ASN A 37 5.06 -4.95 18.13
CA ASN A 37 5.68 -6.25 18.40
C ASN A 37 4.55 -7.25 18.67
N LYS A 38 4.23 -8.13 17.71
CA LYS A 38 3.53 -9.37 18.04
C LYS A 38 4.48 -10.21 18.90
N GLU A 39 4.02 -10.51 20.10
CA GLU A 39 4.53 -11.36 21.18
C GLU A 39 5.96 -11.96 21.01
N ASP A 40 6.78 -11.66 22.00
CA ASP A 40 8.19 -11.98 22.10
C ASP A 40 8.49 -13.48 21.99
N ASN A 41 8.96 -13.95 20.82
CA ASN A 41 9.72 -15.19 20.74
C ASN A 41 11.21 -14.93 21.09
N PRO A 42 11.74 -15.43 22.23
CA PRO A 42 13.08 -15.09 22.74
C PRO A 42 14.26 -15.48 21.83
N GLN A 43 14.06 -16.38 20.86
CA GLN A 43 15.15 -16.90 20.02
C GLN A 43 15.55 -16.03 18.81
N THR A 44 14.93 -14.87 18.60
CA THR A 44 15.20 -13.99 17.45
C THR A 44 15.80 -12.63 17.83
N ARG A 45 16.66 -12.60 18.87
CA ARG A 45 17.30 -11.37 19.39
C ARG A 45 18.34 -10.71 18.46
N GLY A 46 18.57 -11.22 17.25
CA GLY A 46 19.42 -10.57 16.24
C GLY A 46 18.64 -9.61 15.34
N LYS A 47 18.80 -8.29 15.55
CA LYS A 47 18.42 -7.19 14.63
C LYS A 47 16.92 -6.94 14.37
N ARG A 48 16.09 -6.79 15.41
CA ARG A 48 14.74 -6.21 15.23
C ARG A 48 14.80 -4.68 15.26
N ARG A 49 15.01 -4.05 14.09
CA ARG A 49 14.78 -2.60 13.91
C ARG A 49 13.31 -2.33 14.24
N GLN A 50 13.01 -1.50 15.24
CA GLN A 50 11.68 -0.92 15.43
C GLN A 50 11.21 -0.37 14.08
N GLY A 51 10.33 -1.08 13.39
CA GLY A 51 10.03 -0.86 11.98
C GLY A 51 8.73 -0.08 11.83
N GLY A 52 8.70 0.91 10.95
CA GLY A 52 7.49 1.63 10.61
C GLY A 52 7.61 2.28 9.23
N SER A 53 6.48 2.67 8.67
CA SER A 53 6.39 3.35 7.37
C SER A 53 5.61 4.64 7.52
N LEU A 54 6.03 5.67 6.79
CA LEU A 54 5.30 6.93 6.65
C LEU A 54 4.78 7.00 5.23
N ILE A 55 3.52 7.37 5.08
CA ILE A 55 2.94 7.73 3.78
C ILE A 55 2.83 9.24 3.78
N LEU A 56 3.54 9.86 2.84
CA LEU A 56 3.59 11.30 2.67
C LEU A 56 2.89 11.66 1.35
N GLU A 57 2.12 12.73 1.37
CA GLU A 57 1.63 13.43 0.19
C GLU A 57 2.50 14.67 0.03
N VAL A 58 3.10 14.84 -1.14
CA VAL A 58 4.09 15.90 -1.38
C VAL A 58 3.89 16.52 -2.75
N ASP A 59 4.40 17.74 -2.97
CA ASP A 59 4.47 18.32 -4.30
C ASP A 59 5.47 17.58 -5.22
N LYS A 60 5.32 17.79 -6.54
CA LYS A 60 6.14 17.16 -7.58
C LYS A 60 7.65 17.33 -7.35
N ARG A 61 8.10 18.53 -7.01
CA ARG A 61 9.53 18.81 -6.87
C ARG A 61 10.11 18.09 -5.66
N THR A 62 9.38 18.12 -4.55
CA THR A 62 9.76 17.40 -3.33
C THR A 62 9.78 15.89 -3.55
N HIS A 63 8.81 15.35 -4.29
CA HIS A 63 8.76 13.94 -4.68
C HIS A 63 10.01 13.50 -5.47
N GLU A 64 10.34 14.19 -6.57
CA GLU A 64 11.51 13.87 -7.41
C GLU A 64 12.80 13.86 -6.60
N ARG A 65 12.92 14.83 -5.71
CA ARG A 65 14.10 14.97 -4.84
C ARG A 65 14.20 13.81 -3.87
N MET A 66 13.11 13.46 -3.19
CA MET A 66 13.10 12.35 -2.22
C MET A 66 13.35 11.00 -2.89
N ILE A 67 12.76 10.76 -4.07
CA ILE A 67 12.98 9.52 -4.83
C ILE A 67 14.43 9.42 -5.32
N ARG A 68 14.99 10.51 -5.85
CA ARG A 68 16.40 10.56 -6.31
C ARG A 68 17.39 10.31 -5.18
N GLN A 69 17.07 10.74 -3.96
CA GLN A 69 17.90 10.49 -2.79
C GLN A 69 17.85 9.02 -2.32
N GLU A 70 16.84 8.25 -2.74
CA GLU A 70 16.49 6.87 -2.31
C GLU A 70 16.23 6.68 -0.81
N LYS A 71 16.83 7.54 0.02
CA LYS A 71 16.87 7.45 1.48
C LYS A 71 16.81 8.86 2.06
N ILE A 72 15.92 9.04 3.04
CA ILE A 72 15.83 10.27 3.83
C ILE A 72 16.14 9.99 5.30
N ASN A 73 16.70 10.98 5.97
CA ASN A 73 16.94 11.01 7.39
C ASN A 73 15.67 11.46 8.14
N ILE A 74 15.29 10.71 9.17
CA ILE A 74 14.21 11.08 10.08
C ILE A 74 14.66 10.78 11.51
N GLY A 75 14.98 11.83 12.26
CA GLY A 75 15.69 11.73 13.53
C GLY A 75 17.05 11.07 13.33
N TRP A 76 17.27 9.94 14.00
CA TRP A 76 18.53 9.16 13.94
C TRP A 76 18.47 7.98 12.96
N ARG A 77 17.51 7.99 12.02
CA ARG A 77 17.24 6.86 11.13
C ARG A 77 17.34 7.26 9.67
N LYS A 78 17.92 6.37 8.87
CA LYS A 78 17.81 6.38 7.40
C LYS A 78 16.62 5.54 6.97
N CYS A 79 15.70 6.15 6.25
CA CYS A 79 14.43 5.58 5.79
C CYS A 79 14.44 5.48 4.27
N LEU A 80 14.15 4.29 3.72
CA LEU A 80 14.00 4.10 2.28
C LEU A 80 12.79 4.89 1.77
N VAL A 81 12.93 5.51 0.61
CA VAL A 81 11.87 6.21 -0.11
C VAL A 81 11.52 5.40 -1.35
N PHE A 82 10.23 5.26 -1.63
CA PHE A 82 9.70 4.62 -2.82
C PHE A 82 8.29 5.13 -3.06
N ASP A 83 7.84 5.06 -4.31
CA ASP A 83 6.47 5.40 -4.65
C ASP A 83 5.48 4.45 -3.97
N TYR A 84 4.38 5.02 -3.48
CA TYR A 84 3.29 4.26 -2.88
C TYR A 84 2.03 4.41 -3.71
N TYR A 85 1.64 3.33 -4.39
CA TYR A 85 0.37 3.21 -5.10
C TYR A 85 -0.52 2.21 -4.38
N ASN A 86 -1.82 2.50 -4.28
CA ASN A 86 -2.77 1.62 -3.65
C ASN A 86 -4.10 1.60 -4.41
N VAL A 87 -4.62 0.40 -4.65
CA VAL A 87 -5.94 0.22 -5.25
C VAL A 87 -6.98 0.09 -4.14
N LYS A 88 -7.98 0.98 -4.14
CA LYS A 88 -9.12 0.88 -3.21
C LYS A 88 -9.78 -0.49 -3.37
N ARG A 89 -9.92 -1.22 -2.25
CA ARG A 89 -10.47 -2.57 -2.22
C ARG A 89 -11.70 -2.62 -1.31
N CYS A 90 -12.75 -3.27 -1.79
CA CYS A 90 -13.95 -3.52 -1.02
C CYS A 90 -13.77 -4.74 -0.12
N PHE A 91 -13.83 -4.59 1.20
CA PHE A 91 -13.72 -5.72 2.13
C PHE A 91 -14.98 -6.61 2.23
N LYS A 92 -16.03 -6.29 1.46
CA LYS A 92 -17.25 -7.08 1.36
C LYS A 92 -17.17 -8.11 0.22
N CYS A 93 -16.93 -7.63 -0.99
CA CYS A 93 -16.90 -8.46 -2.21
C CYS A 93 -15.49 -8.66 -2.79
N TRP A 94 -14.46 -8.04 -2.21
CA TRP A 94 -13.06 -8.07 -2.66
C TRP A 94 -12.78 -7.45 -4.03
N GLY A 95 -13.78 -6.79 -4.62
CA GLY A 95 -13.62 -5.98 -5.83
C GLY A 95 -12.83 -4.70 -5.60
N TYR A 96 -12.37 -4.10 -6.70
CA TYR A 96 -11.61 -2.85 -6.69
C TYR A 96 -12.51 -1.60 -6.88
N TYR A 97 -11.95 -0.44 -6.55
CA TYR A 97 -12.49 0.91 -6.78
C TYR A 97 -13.76 1.30 -6.03
N HIS A 98 -14.13 0.57 -4.97
CA HIS A 98 -15.24 0.94 -4.08
C HIS A 98 -15.00 0.41 -2.66
N ILE A 99 -15.77 0.90 -1.70
CA ILE A 99 -15.71 0.49 -0.28
C ILE A 99 -16.94 -0.32 0.11
N ALA A 100 -16.81 -1.14 1.16
CA ALA A 100 -17.87 -2.01 1.66
C ALA A 100 -19.16 -1.26 2.01
N LYS A 101 -19.04 -0.03 2.55
CA LYS A 101 -20.18 0.82 2.92
C LYS A 101 -21.18 1.06 1.77
N TYR A 102 -20.69 1.17 0.54
CA TYR A 102 -21.52 1.45 -0.65
C TYR A 102 -21.65 0.21 -1.57
N CYS A 103 -21.33 -0.98 -1.06
CA CYS A 103 -21.32 -2.19 -1.85
C CYS A 103 -22.67 -2.93 -1.78
N THR A 104 -23.33 -3.05 -2.93
CA THR A 104 -24.60 -3.78 -3.09
C THR A 104 -24.42 -5.28 -3.34
N ARG A 105 -23.18 -5.75 -3.55
CA ARG A 105 -22.87 -7.16 -3.80
C ARG A 105 -22.95 -7.98 -2.51
N GLN A 106 -23.05 -9.30 -2.63
CA GLN A 106 -23.02 -10.22 -1.50
C GLN A 106 -21.62 -10.31 -0.88
N ASP A 107 -21.56 -10.78 0.37
CA ASP A 107 -20.29 -11.08 1.03
C ASP A 107 -19.58 -12.20 0.26
N THR A 108 -18.27 -12.05 0.08
CA THR A 108 -17.46 -13.02 -0.65
C THR A 108 -16.22 -13.36 0.16
N CYS A 109 -15.85 -14.63 0.18
CA CYS A 109 -14.64 -15.10 0.81
C CYS A 109 -13.43 -14.77 -0.06
N TYR A 110 -12.44 -14.03 0.47
CA TYR A 110 -11.23 -13.71 -0.30
C TYR A 110 -10.36 -14.92 -0.61
N LYS A 111 -10.52 -16.03 0.14
CA LYS A 111 -9.72 -17.25 -0.01
C LYS A 111 -10.20 -18.10 -1.19
N CYS A 112 -11.52 -18.27 -1.33
CA CYS A 112 -12.11 -19.24 -2.26
C CYS A 112 -13.22 -18.69 -3.16
N ALA A 113 -13.52 -17.38 -3.09
CA ALA A 113 -14.60 -16.73 -3.83
C ALA A 113 -16.03 -17.24 -3.50
N GLY A 114 -16.21 -17.98 -2.40
CA GLY A 114 -17.53 -18.45 -1.93
C GLY A 114 -18.34 -17.40 -1.19
N ASN A 115 -19.66 -17.61 -1.05
CA ASN A 115 -20.58 -16.73 -0.34
C ASN A 115 -20.58 -16.99 1.18
N HIS A 116 -19.48 -16.67 1.84
CA HIS A 116 -19.28 -16.75 3.29
C HIS A 116 -18.13 -15.84 3.72
N LYS A 117 -17.99 -15.59 5.03
CA LYS A 117 -16.84 -14.86 5.58
C LYS A 117 -15.60 -15.75 5.59
N ALA A 118 -14.43 -15.16 5.37
CA ALA A 118 -13.18 -15.92 5.27
C ALA A 118 -12.77 -16.69 6.55
N ASN A 119 -13.35 -16.34 7.71
CA ASN A 119 -13.15 -17.07 8.96
C ASN A 119 -13.89 -18.42 8.96
N ASP A 120 -14.99 -18.52 8.22
CA ASP A 120 -15.84 -19.72 8.11
C ASP A 120 -15.45 -20.58 6.89
N CYS A 121 -14.35 -20.23 6.22
CA CYS A 121 -13.93 -20.87 4.98
C CYS A 121 -13.26 -22.22 5.23
N THR A 122 -13.91 -23.29 4.78
CA THR A 122 -13.40 -24.69 4.82
C THR A 122 -12.80 -25.15 3.50
N ALA A 123 -12.82 -24.31 2.46
CA ALA A 123 -12.29 -24.66 1.14
C ALA A 123 -10.76 -24.85 1.18
N THR A 124 -10.29 -25.96 0.63
CA THR A 124 -8.86 -26.27 0.46
C THR A 124 -8.26 -25.58 -0.77
N LYS A 125 -9.05 -25.45 -1.83
CA LYS A 125 -8.66 -24.77 -3.07
C LYS A 125 -8.87 -23.26 -2.94
N LYS A 126 -7.84 -22.51 -3.31
CA LYS A 126 -7.88 -21.04 -3.34
C LYS A 126 -8.44 -20.58 -4.67
N ARG A 127 -9.23 -19.50 -4.62
CA ARG A 127 -9.77 -18.89 -5.83
C ARG A 127 -9.97 -17.39 -5.66
N CYS A 128 -9.51 -16.64 -6.65
CA CYS A 128 -9.59 -15.18 -6.68
C CYS A 128 -10.88 -14.76 -7.37
N ILE A 129 -11.75 -14.02 -6.66
CA ILE A 129 -13.03 -13.58 -7.21
C ILE A 129 -12.85 -12.66 -8.43
N ASN A 130 -11.84 -11.80 -8.39
CA ASN A 130 -11.56 -10.84 -9.46
C ASN A 130 -11.05 -11.53 -10.72
N CYS A 131 -10.12 -12.48 -10.58
CA CYS A 131 -9.58 -13.22 -11.73
C CYS A 131 -10.63 -14.16 -12.33
N MET A 132 -11.36 -14.89 -11.47
CA MET A 132 -12.47 -15.74 -11.88
C MET A 132 -13.53 -14.95 -12.66
N TYR A 133 -13.93 -13.78 -12.15
CA TYR A 133 -14.92 -12.93 -12.82
C TYR A 133 -14.43 -12.48 -14.20
N LYS A 134 -13.16 -12.11 -14.34
CA LYS A 134 -12.58 -11.72 -15.64
C LYS A 134 -12.53 -12.88 -16.62
N ASN A 135 -12.11 -14.07 -16.19
CA ASN A 135 -12.14 -15.27 -17.02
C ASN A 135 -13.55 -15.53 -17.56
N LYS A 136 -14.56 -15.44 -16.69
CA LYS A 136 -15.96 -15.66 -17.07
C LYS A 136 -16.53 -14.57 -17.99
N THR A 137 -16.20 -13.31 -17.73
CA THR A 137 -16.82 -12.15 -18.43
C THR A 137 -16.18 -11.89 -19.78
N TYR A 138 -14.85 -12.02 -19.87
CA TYR A 138 -14.08 -11.65 -21.06
C TYR A 138 -13.51 -12.86 -21.82
N ASN A 139 -13.83 -14.08 -21.38
CA ASN A 139 -13.31 -15.32 -21.97
C ASN A 139 -11.77 -15.34 -22.06
N VAL A 140 -11.10 -14.83 -21.03
CA VAL A 140 -9.63 -14.84 -20.91
C VAL A 140 -9.18 -16.03 -20.06
N LYS A 141 -7.90 -16.38 -20.14
CA LYS A 141 -7.27 -17.46 -19.36
C LYS A 141 -6.20 -16.90 -18.42
N ILE A 142 -6.63 -16.18 -17.39
CA ILE A 142 -5.73 -15.76 -16.30
C ILE A 142 -5.80 -16.77 -15.16
N ASN A 143 -4.66 -17.02 -14.52
CA ASN A 143 -4.61 -17.86 -13.31
C ASN A 143 -5.50 -17.22 -12.23
N ASP A 144 -6.51 -17.94 -11.75
CA ASP A 144 -7.39 -17.54 -10.65
C ASP A 144 -7.20 -18.40 -9.38
N GLU A 145 -6.24 -19.32 -9.36
CA GLU A 145 -5.94 -20.25 -8.25
C GLU A 145 -5.07 -19.61 -7.15
N HIS A 146 -5.54 -18.48 -6.61
CA HIS A 146 -4.89 -17.76 -5.53
C HIS A 146 -5.91 -16.96 -4.71
N GLU A 147 -5.51 -16.43 -3.56
CA GLU A 147 -6.39 -15.58 -2.74
C GLU A 147 -6.51 -14.19 -3.37
N SER A 148 -7.67 -13.55 -3.21
CA SER A 148 -7.96 -12.22 -3.77
C SER A 148 -7.09 -11.10 -3.18
N VAL A 149 -6.35 -11.41 -2.11
CA VAL A 149 -5.39 -10.52 -1.44
C VAL A 149 -3.95 -10.73 -1.89
N SER A 150 -3.67 -11.72 -2.75
CA SER A 150 -2.32 -12.01 -3.26
C SER A 150 -1.72 -10.79 -3.95
N VAL A 151 -0.44 -10.52 -3.67
CA VAL A 151 0.34 -9.46 -4.33
C VAL A 151 0.63 -9.80 -5.80
N GLU A 152 0.66 -11.08 -6.13
CA GLU A 152 0.89 -11.61 -7.48
C GLU A 152 -0.41 -11.74 -8.29
N CYS A 153 -1.55 -11.29 -7.74
CA CYS A 153 -2.84 -11.38 -8.42
C CYS A 153 -2.81 -10.57 -9.74
N PRO A 154 -3.04 -11.20 -10.91
CA PRO A 154 -3.00 -10.48 -12.20
C PRO A 154 -4.02 -9.35 -12.29
N ALA A 155 -5.21 -9.55 -11.71
CA ALA A 155 -6.24 -8.51 -11.67
C ALA A 155 -5.84 -7.34 -10.77
N TYR A 156 -5.10 -7.60 -9.68
CA TYR A 156 -4.58 -6.55 -8.79
C TYR A 156 -3.44 -5.77 -9.42
N ILE A 157 -2.47 -6.46 -10.02
CA ILE A 157 -1.33 -5.84 -10.72
C ILE A 157 -1.84 -4.88 -11.79
N ARG A 158 -2.76 -5.34 -12.64
CA ARG A 158 -3.37 -4.49 -13.66
C ARG A 158 -4.11 -3.30 -13.05
N ALA A 159 -4.86 -3.50 -11.96
CA ALA A 159 -5.54 -2.40 -11.29
C ALA A 159 -4.56 -1.37 -10.71
N LEU A 160 -3.40 -1.83 -10.23
CA LEU A 160 -2.33 -0.99 -9.70
C LEU A 160 -1.65 -0.19 -10.82
N GLU A 161 -1.39 -0.81 -11.97
CA GLU A 161 -0.86 -0.13 -13.17
C GLU A 161 -1.80 0.98 -13.66
N GLU A 162 -3.11 0.74 -13.64
CA GLU A 162 -4.08 1.77 -14.01
C GLU A 162 -4.10 2.94 -13.01
N GLU A 163 -3.92 2.67 -11.71
CA GLU A 163 -3.76 3.76 -10.72
C GLU A 163 -2.45 4.53 -10.92
N LYS A 164 -1.35 3.87 -11.28
CA LYS A 164 -0.07 4.53 -11.62
C LYS A 164 -0.22 5.45 -12.83
N LYS A 165 -0.96 5.04 -13.86
CA LYS A 165 -1.21 5.87 -15.05
C LYS A 165 -2.04 7.11 -14.72
N ARG A 166 -3.03 6.98 -13.83
CA ARG A 166 -3.90 8.10 -13.43
C ARG A 166 -3.18 9.16 -12.60
N THR A 167 -2.11 8.79 -11.91
CA THR A 167 -1.34 9.73 -11.09
C THR A 167 -0.44 10.68 -11.91
N ASP A 168 -0.46 10.60 -13.25
CA ASP A 168 0.23 11.51 -14.18
C ASP A 168 1.71 11.76 -13.82
N TRP A 169 2.33 10.74 -13.22
CA TRP A 169 3.76 10.68 -12.95
C TRP A 169 4.39 9.86 -14.08
N GLU A 170 4.79 10.51 -15.17
CA GLU A 170 5.71 9.87 -16.10
C GLU A 170 6.91 9.40 -15.28
N SER A 171 7.04 8.08 -15.18
CA SER A 171 8.12 7.46 -14.42
C SER A 171 9.39 7.95 -15.06
N ALA A 172 10.16 8.80 -14.36
CA ALA A 172 11.46 9.26 -14.81
C ALA A 172 12.37 8.02 -14.91
N THR A 173 12.35 7.41 -16.09
CA THR A 173 13.27 6.37 -16.55
C THR A 173 14.47 7.02 -17.20
#